data_AF-A0A4Q1R9K0-F1
#
_entry.id   AF-A0A4Q1R9K0-F1
#
_cell.length_a   1.000
_cell.length_b   1.000
_cell.length_c   1.000
_cell.angle_alpha   90.00
_cell.angle_beta   90.00
_cell.angle_gamma   90.00
#
_symmetry.space_group_name_H-M   'P 1'
#
loop_
_entity.id
_entity.type
_entity.pdbx_description
1 polymer ?
#
loop_
_entity_poly.entity_id
_entity_poly.type
_entity_poly.pdbx_seq_one_letter_code
_entity_poly.pdbx_strand_id
1 'polypeptide(L)'
;MSSAVSDVCVPAPLPARADRVLVLLARTAERHPAGAALLRAAAGAVLGVPPEEVLVGREPSGRPVLGGAARGLHASVSHVAGLSAVAIGARGPVGVDVERLRAVPAAALARRWFGAREAGWLAGRPEAERPLQFLRMWTQKEAIGKVLGTGLSDGGLLRPVRLGAPAGTVLGPVPGSPRFYIALPPAPEGFVLAVAGGPEAAGCRLEVLTLPPPAAPPGHGAACPSRSAESGAARTSGSEA
;
A
#
# COMPACT_ATOMS: atom_id res chain seq x y z
N MET A 1 -10.66 2.30 23.05
CA MET A 1 -9.59 2.79 22.17
C MET A 1 -10.01 2.51 20.75
N SER A 2 -10.74 3.47 20.18
CA SER A 2 -11.68 3.28 19.08
C SER A 2 -11.17 3.97 17.80
N SER A 3 -11.36 3.30 16.68
CA SER A 3 -11.67 3.89 15.37
C SER A 3 -10.64 4.80 14.69
N ALA A 4 -9.66 4.20 14.01
CA ALA A 4 -9.09 4.77 12.76
C ALA A 4 -9.52 3.96 11.52
N VAL A 5 -10.54 3.10 11.67
CA VAL A 5 -11.04 2.20 10.61
C VAL A 5 -12.04 2.94 9.69
N SER A 6 -12.67 4.01 10.19
CA SER A 6 -13.91 4.57 9.63
C SER A 6 -13.74 5.57 8.49
N ASP A 7 -12.53 6.06 8.19
CA ASP A 7 -12.34 7.12 7.18
C ASP A 7 -11.77 6.63 5.84
N VAL A 8 -11.58 5.32 5.66
CA VAL A 8 -11.15 4.77 4.36
C VAL A 8 -12.38 4.47 3.51
N CYS A 9 -12.85 5.48 2.79
CA CYS A 9 -13.93 5.33 1.82
C CYS A 9 -13.39 4.63 0.56
N VAL A 10 -13.56 3.30 0.48
CA VAL A 10 -13.31 2.52 -0.73
C VAL A 10 -14.65 2.35 -1.47
N PRO A 11 -14.71 2.52 -2.80
CA PRO A 11 -15.93 2.23 -3.55
C PRO A 11 -16.36 0.75 -3.39
N ALA A 12 -17.65 0.52 -3.20
CA ALA A 12 -18.27 -0.80 -3.02
C ALA A 12 -18.96 -1.30 -4.31
N PRO A 13 -19.07 -2.63 -4.51
CA PRO A 13 -18.07 -3.67 -4.32
C PRO A 13 -17.26 -3.90 -5.61
N LEU A 14 -15.98 -4.27 -5.48
CA LEU A 14 -15.14 -4.70 -6.61
C LEU A 14 -15.05 -6.22 -6.53
N PRO A 15 -15.74 -7.00 -7.38
CA PRO A 15 -15.71 -8.44 -7.25
C PRO A 15 -14.26 -8.94 -7.28
N ALA A 16 -13.88 -9.79 -6.33
CA ALA A 16 -12.64 -10.56 -6.35
C ALA A 16 -12.61 -11.45 -7.61
N ARG A 17 -12.26 -10.87 -8.76
CA ARG A 17 -12.17 -11.63 -9.99
C ARG A 17 -10.84 -12.35 -9.99
N ALA A 18 -10.87 -13.65 -10.28
CA ALA A 18 -9.68 -14.48 -10.32
C ALA A 18 -8.61 -13.91 -11.29
N ASP A 19 -9.01 -13.22 -12.35
CA ASP A 19 -8.12 -12.59 -13.33
C ASP A 19 -7.57 -11.21 -12.90
N ARG A 20 -7.76 -10.80 -11.64
CA ARG A 20 -7.37 -9.46 -11.17
C ARG A 20 -6.58 -9.48 -9.87
N VAL A 21 -5.74 -8.46 -9.73
CA VAL A 21 -5.10 -8.07 -8.47
C VAL A 21 -5.52 -6.63 -8.19
N LEU A 22 -6.19 -6.42 -7.06
CA LEU A 22 -6.54 -5.07 -6.61
C LEU A 22 -5.33 -4.45 -5.91
N VAL A 23 -5.04 -3.19 -6.24
CA VAL A 23 -4.04 -2.37 -5.57
C VAL A 23 -4.69 -1.10 -5.07
N LEU A 24 -4.70 -0.91 -3.77
CA LEU A 24 -5.22 0.30 -3.12
C LEU A 24 -4.08 1.17 -2.63
N LEU A 25 -4.12 2.43 -3.03
CA LEU A 25 -3.17 3.46 -2.65
C LEU A 25 -3.86 4.47 -1.74
N ALA A 26 -3.26 4.77 -0.60
CA ALA A 26 -3.77 5.76 0.34
C ALA A 26 -2.69 6.78 0.69
N ARG A 27 -3.02 8.06 0.60
CA ARG A 27 -2.16 9.13 1.12
C ARG A 27 -2.11 9.01 2.63
N THR A 28 -0.91 9.01 3.18
CA THR A 28 -0.71 8.91 4.63
C THR A 28 0.00 10.14 5.16
N ALA A 29 -0.35 10.55 6.38
CA ALA A 29 0.51 11.44 7.15
C ALA A 29 1.84 10.74 7.43
N GLU A 30 2.94 11.49 7.54
CA GLU A 30 4.30 10.93 7.62
C GLU A 30 4.57 10.00 8.83
N ARG A 31 3.63 9.88 9.78
CA ARG A 31 3.81 9.17 11.05
C ARG A 31 2.92 7.95 11.33
N HIS A 32 2.12 7.45 10.39
CA HIS A 32 1.20 6.34 10.71
C HIS A 32 1.27 5.13 9.77
N PRO A 33 1.69 3.96 10.28
CA PRO A 33 1.45 2.69 9.61
C PRO A 33 0.02 2.23 9.95
N ALA A 34 -0.98 2.77 9.25
CA ALA A 34 -2.34 2.24 9.29
C ALA A 34 -2.47 0.93 8.47
N GLY A 35 -1.41 0.10 8.42
CA GLY A 35 -1.31 -1.05 7.52
C GLY A 35 -2.44 -2.04 7.72
N ALA A 36 -2.85 -2.29 8.96
CA ALA A 36 -3.98 -3.18 9.26
C ALA A 36 -5.35 -2.57 8.90
N ALA A 37 -5.55 -1.27 9.10
CA ALA A 37 -6.81 -0.60 8.76
C ALA A 37 -6.98 -0.51 7.23
N LEU A 38 -5.92 -0.13 6.52
CA LEU A 38 -5.91 -0.10 5.05
C LEU A 38 -6.07 -1.49 4.46
N LEU A 39 -5.47 -2.52 5.07
CA LEU A 39 -5.69 -3.93 4.68
C LEU A 39 -7.15 -4.36 4.83
N ARG A 40 -7.78 -4.04 5.97
CA ARG A 40 -9.19 -4.36 6.20
C ARG A 40 -10.10 -3.66 5.21
N ALA A 41 -9.89 -2.36 5.00
CA ALA A 41 -10.64 -1.59 4.02
C ALA A 41 -10.48 -2.17 2.60
N ALA A 42 -9.25 -2.53 2.24
CA ALA A 42 -8.96 -3.11 0.94
C ALA A 42 -9.63 -4.47 0.73
N ALA A 43 -9.51 -5.38 1.69
CA ALA A 43 -10.13 -6.69 1.61
C ALA A 43 -11.66 -6.60 1.68
N GLY A 44 -12.21 -5.72 2.52
CA GLY A 44 -13.65 -5.47 2.62
C GLY A 44 -14.24 -5.01 1.29
N ALA A 45 -13.57 -4.07 0.60
CA ALA A 45 -14.00 -3.59 -0.71
C ALA A 45 -13.97 -4.67 -1.81
N VAL A 46 -12.97 -5.56 -1.77
CA VAL A 46 -12.84 -6.72 -2.68
C VAL A 46 -13.98 -7.73 -2.48
N LEU A 47 -14.45 -7.86 -1.25
CA LEU A 47 -15.44 -8.86 -0.86
C LEU A 47 -16.87 -8.29 -0.80
N GLY A 48 -17.02 -6.96 -0.81
CA GLY A 48 -18.29 -6.30 -0.54
C GLY A 48 -18.76 -6.47 0.89
N VAL A 49 -17.83 -6.63 1.85
CA VAL A 49 -18.14 -6.80 3.28
C VAL A 49 -17.58 -5.65 4.10
N PRO A 50 -18.17 -5.36 5.28
CA PRO A 50 -17.63 -4.37 6.20
C PRO A 50 -16.18 -4.68 6.61
N PRO A 51 -15.28 -3.68 6.72
CA PRO A 51 -13.88 -3.89 7.12
C PRO A 51 -13.70 -4.64 8.45
N GLU A 52 -14.64 -4.50 9.38
CA GLU A 52 -14.68 -5.19 10.68
C GLU A 52 -14.84 -6.71 10.56
N GLU A 53 -15.41 -7.22 9.47
CA GLU A 53 -15.51 -8.67 9.21
C GLU A 53 -14.20 -9.26 8.67
N VAL A 54 -13.22 -8.41 8.36
CA VAL A 54 -11.87 -8.80 7.94
C VAL A 54 -10.94 -8.90 9.14
N LEU A 55 -10.48 -10.12 9.41
CA LEU A 55 -9.43 -10.36 10.40
C LEU A 55 -8.06 -10.22 9.75
N VAL A 56 -7.13 -9.52 10.42
CA VAL A 56 -5.75 -9.34 9.94
C VAL A 56 -4.80 -9.85 11.02
N GLY A 57 -4.11 -10.94 10.70
CA GLY A 57 -2.99 -11.48 11.45
C GLY A 57 -1.65 -11.19 10.76
N ARG A 58 -0.56 -11.72 11.31
CA ARG A 58 0.78 -11.69 10.70
C ARG A 58 1.48 -13.03 10.88
N GLU A 59 2.22 -13.45 9.87
CA GLU A 59 3.19 -14.54 9.98
C GLU A 59 4.45 -14.07 10.72
N PRO A 60 5.30 -15.00 11.21
CA PRO A 60 6.62 -14.65 11.77
C PRO A 60 7.51 -13.84 10.82
N SER A 61 7.31 -14.02 9.51
CA SER A 61 7.95 -13.23 8.45
C SER A 61 7.49 -11.75 8.40
N GLY A 62 6.47 -11.38 9.17
CA GLY A 62 5.82 -10.07 9.14
C GLY A 62 4.72 -9.93 8.06
N ARG A 63 4.57 -10.94 7.19
CA ARG A 63 3.56 -10.97 6.12
C ARG A 63 2.14 -10.93 6.70
N PRO A 64 1.24 -10.08 6.17
CA PRO A 64 -0.15 -10.06 6.62
C PRO A 64 -0.89 -11.34 6.20
N VAL A 65 -1.69 -11.88 7.12
CA VAL A 65 -2.60 -13.01 6.89
C VAL A 65 -4.03 -12.52 7.04
N LEU A 66 -4.87 -12.77 6.03
CA LEU A 66 -6.28 -12.40 6.05
C LEU A 66 -7.13 -13.57 6.55
N GLY A 67 -8.07 -13.28 7.44
CA GLY A 67 -9.03 -14.22 8.00
C GLY A 67 -10.45 -13.63 8.04
N GLY A 68 -11.36 -14.31 8.74
CA GLY A 68 -12.79 -13.97 8.69
C GLY A 68 -13.34 -14.14 7.28
N ALA A 69 -14.10 -13.17 6.80
CA ALA A 69 -14.66 -13.16 5.44
C ALA A 69 -13.57 -13.16 4.34
N ALA A 70 -12.35 -12.70 4.66
CA ALA A 70 -11.22 -12.61 3.72
C ALA A 70 -10.28 -13.81 3.73
N ARG A 71 -10.66 -14.91 4.39
CA ARG A 71 -9.86 -16.15 4.39
C ARG A 71 -9.66 -16.63 2.94
N GLY A 72 -8.42 -16.93 2.58
CA GLY A 72 -8.04 -17.40 1.25
C GLY A 72 -7.57 -16.30 0.30
N LEU A 73 -7.75 -15.02 0.66
CA LEU A 73 -7.11 -13.93 -0.07
C LEU A 73 -5.64 -13.77 0.34
N HIS A 74 -4.81 -13.42 -0.63
CA HIS A 74 -3.41 -13.07 -0.42
C HIS A 74 -3.26 -11.57 -0.38
N ALA A 75 -2.45 -11.08 0.55
CA ALA A 75 -2.21 -9.66 0.72
C ALA A 75 -0.73 -9.30 0.78
N SER A 76 -0.42 -8.09 0.36
CA SER A 76 0.88 -7.46 0.55
C SER A 76 0.70 -5.99 0.87
N VAL A 77 1.62 -5.44 1.66
CA VAL A 77 1.62 -4.02 2.05
C VAL A 77 2.99 -3.43 1.78
N SER A 78 3.01 -2.20 1.29
CA SER A 78 4.18 -1.33 1.32
C SER A 78 3.81 0.06 1.78
N HIS A 79 4.74 0.76 2.39
CA HIS A 79 4.54 2.14 2.80
C HIS A 79 5.86 2.89 2.69
N VAL A 80 5.73 4.15 2.29
CA VAL A 80 6.79 5.15 2.33
C VAL A 80 6.15 6.42 2.88
N ALA A 81 6.94 7.37 3.37
CA ALA A 81 6.41 8.66 3.82
C ALA A 81 5.47 9.24 2.74
N GLY A 82 4.23 9.57 3.11
CA GLY A 82 3.24 10.16 2.21
C GLY A 82 2.39 9.17 1.39
N LEU A 83 2.71 7.87 1.36
CA LEU A 83 1.95 6.89 0.57
C LEU A 83 2.02 5.47 1.15
N SER A 84 0.85 4.84 1.31
CA SER A 84 0.71 3.42 1.58
C SER A 84 0.07 2.70 0.41
N ALA A 85 0.53 1.49 0.12
CA ALA A 85 0.02 0.62 -0.92
C ALA A 85 -0.36 -0.75 -0.33
N VAL A 86 -1.52 -1.26 -0.71
CA VAL A 86 -1.98 -2.62 -0.38
C VAL A 86 -2.33 -3.34 -1.68
N ALA A 87 -1.83 -4.56 -1.87
CA ALA A 87 -2.26 -5.44 -2.95
C ALA A 87 -3.05 -6.62 -2.39
N ILE A 88 -4.13 -6.98 -3.06
CA ILE A 88 -5.00 -8.14 -2.75
C ILE A 88 -5.12 -9.01 -4.00
N GLY A 89 -4.82 -10.31 -3.85
CA GLY A 89 -4.97 -11.30 -4.92
C GLY A 89 -5.78 -12.51 -4.44
N ALA A 90 -6.66 -13.01 -5.32
CA ALA A 90 -7.53 -14.15 -5.01
C ALA A 90 -6.93 -15.52 -5.40
N ARG A 91 -5.95 -15.56 -6.33
CA ARG A 91 -5.41 -16.81 -6.89
C ARG A 91 -4.10 -17.29 -6.28
N GLY A 92 -3.34 -16.40 -5.66
CA GLY A 92 -2.02 -16.75 -5.17
C GLY A 92 -1.28 -15.57 -4.55
N PRO A 93 -0.06 -15.82 -4.04
CA PRO A 93 0.81 -14.82 -3.45
C PRO A 93 0.98 -13.58 -4.33
N VAL A 94 0.72 -12.41 -3.74
CA VAL A 94 1.00 -11.10 -4.32
C VAL A 94 2.03 -10.36 -3.48
N GLY A 95 2.75 -9.44 -4.13
CA GLY A 95 3.72 -8.53 -3.52
C GLY A 95 3.53 -7.13 -4.07
N VAL A 96 3.53 -6.12 -3.20
CA VAL A 96 3.52 -4.72 -3.62
C VAL A 96 4.67 -3.99 -2.99
N ASP A 97 5.31 -3.12 -3.75
CA ASP A 97 6.28 -2.19 -3.21
C ASP A 97 6.11 -0.78 -3.77
N VAL A 98 6.36 0.21 -2.92
CA VAL A 98 6.21 1.63 -3.27
C VAL A 98 7.39 2.41 -2.71
N GLU A 99 7.98 3.26 -3.54
CA GLU A 99 9.13 4.09 -3.19
C GLU A 99 8.90 5.54 -3.59
N ARG A 100 9.44 6.47 -2.80
CA ARG A 100 9.43 7.89 -3.17
C ARG A 100 10.58 8.16 -4.14
N LEU A 101 10.28 8.83 -5.25
CA LEU A 101 11.29 9.33 -6.16
C LEU A 101 12.15 10.35 -5.43
N ARG A 102 13.46 10.08 -5.41
CA ARG A 102 14.46 10.91 -4.74
C ARG A 102 15.82 10.72 -5.38
N ALA A 103 16.71 11.68 -5.16
CA ALA A 103 18.11 11.52 -5.50
C ALA A 103 18.72 10.33 -4.72
N VAL A 104 19.45 9.49 -5.44
CA VAL A 104 20.22 8.38 -4.89
C VAL A 104 21.51 8.23 -5.69
N PRO A 105 22.61 7.75 -5.08
CA PRO A 105 23.83 7.41 -5.81
C PRO A 105 23.65 6.12 -6.63
N ALA A 106 22.69 6.13 -7.56
CA ALA A 106 22.12 5.00 -8.28
C ALA A 106 23.17 4.06 -8.87
N ALA A 107 24.17 4.60 -9.57
CA ALA A 107 25.22 3.80 -10.20
C ALA A 107 26.10 3.07 -9.17
N ALA A 108 26.47 3.75 -8.08
CA ALA A 108 27.29 3.16 -7.02
C ALA A 108 26.53 2.07 -6.26
N LEU A 109 25.24 2.31 -5.94
CA LEU A 109 24.40 1.33 -5.26
C LEU A 109 24.13 0.11 -6.13
N ALA A 110 23.79 0.32 -7.42
CA ALA A 110 23.57 -0.80 -8.33
C ALA A 110 24.84 -1.64 -8.53
N ARG A 111 26.01 -1.00 -8.67
CA ARG A 111 27.29 -1.73 -8.78
C ARG A 111 27.59 -2.56 -7.53
N ARG A 112 27.19 -2.08 -6.34
CA ARG A 112 27.44 -2.77 -5.07
C ARG A 112 26.47 -3.93 -4.83
N TRP A 113 25.22 -3.80 -5.26
CA TRP A 113 24.15 -4.70 -4.80
C TRP A 113 23.41 -5.46 -5.89
N PHE A 114 23.34 -4.94 -7.11
CA PHE A 114 22.61 -5.59 -8.20
C PHE A 114 23.52 -6.52 -9.02
N GLY A 115 22.89 -7.38 -9.82
CA GLY A 115 23.60 -8.20 -10.79
C GLY A 115 24.30 -7.35 -11.85
N ALA A 116 25.34 -7.91 -12.46
CA ALA A 116 26.16 -7.22 -13.46
C ALA A 116 25.35 -6.69 -14.65
N ARG A 117 24.30 -7.43 -15.05
CA ARG A 117 23.37 -7.02 -16.12
C ARG A 117 22.60 -5.75 -15.75
N GLU A 118 21.98 -5.71 -14.58
CA GLU A 118 21.23 -4.55 -14.10
C GLU A 118 22.15 -3.34 -13.87
N ALA A 119 23.30 -3.56 -13.22
CA ALA A 119 24.26 -2.51 -12.93
C ALA A 119 24.85 -1.90 -14.22
N GLY A 120 25.23 -2.74 -15.19
CA GLY A 120 25.74 -2.30 -16.49
C GLY A 120 24.69 -1.55 -17.31
N TRP A 121 23.46 -2.06 -17.35
CA TRP A 121 22.36 -1.38 -18.04
C TRP A 121 22.08 0.01 -17.43
N LEU A 122 22.06 0.11 -16.09
CA LEU A 122 21.83 1.38 -15.40
C LEU A 122 22.98 2.37 -15.65
N ALA A 123 24.23 1.91 -15.62
CA ALA A 123 25.40 2.75 -15.90
C ALA A 123 25.34 3.39 -17.30
N GLY A 124 24.79 2.66 -18.27
CA GLY A 124 24.56 3.16 -19.63
C GLY A 124 23.41 4.14 -19.79
N ARG A 125 22.70 4.54 -18.73
CA ARG A 125 21.63 5.56 -18.80
C ARG A 125 22.14 6.98 -18.53
N PRO A 126 21.47 8.02 -19.09
CA PRO A 126 21.73 9.40 -18.73
C PRO A 126 21.65 9.58 -17.21
N GLU A 127 22.54 10.39 -16.63
CA GLU A 127 22.65 10.53 -15.18
C GLU A 127 21.33 10.93 -14.52
N ALA A 128 20.58 11.83 -15.16
CA ALA A 128 19.26 12.29 -14.71
C ALA A 128 18.21 11.17 -14.62
N GLU A 129 18.33 10.11 -15.43
CA GLU A 129 17.36 8.99 -15.42
C GLU A 129 17.72 7.91 -14.40
N ARG A 130 18.99 7.84 -13.97
CA ARG A 130 19.49 6.74 -13.13
C ARG A 130 18.74 6.59 -11.80
N PRO A 131 18.40 7.67 -11.05
CA PRO A 131 17.65 7.53 -9.79
C PRO A 131 16.29 6.84 -9.99
N LEU A 132 15.52 7.28 -10.99
CA LEU A 132 14.22 6.67 -11.30
C LEU A 132 14.36 5.19 -11.67
N GLN A 133 15.33 4.87 -12.53
CA GLN A 133 15.53 3.50 -12.98
C GLN A 133 16.06 2.59 -11.86
N PHE A 134 16.92 3.12 -10.98
CA PHE A 134 17.35 2.40 -9.78
C PHE A 134 16.17 2.07 -8.88
N LEU A 135 15.33 3.06 -8.56
CA LEU A 135 14.16 2.86 -7.71
C LEU A 135 13.18 1.87 -8.35
N ARG A 136 12.93 1.95 -9.66
CA ARG A 136 12.13 0.93 -10.37
C ARG A 136 12.69 -0.49 -10.23
N MET A 137 14.00 -0.68 -10.27
CA MET A 137 14.60 -1.99 -10.07
C MET A 137 14.51 -2.45 -8.61
N TRP A 138 14.76 -1.53 -7.67
CA TRP A 138 14.63 -1.78 -6.23
C TRP A 138 13.21 -2.21 -5.87
N THR A 139 12.21 -1.42 -6.25
CA THR A 139 10.79 -1.68 -5.97
C THR A 139 10.33 -3.01 -6.57
N GLN A 140 10.82 -3.39 -7.76
CA GLN A 140 10.57 -4.73 -8.31
C GLN A 140 11.17 -5.85 -7.46
N LYS A 141 12.42 -5.71 -6.99
CA LYS A 141 13.09 -6.73 -6.16
C LYS A 141 12.38 -6.91 -4.82
N GLU A 142 11.94 -5.83 -4.20
CA GLU A 142 11.15 -5.84 -2.96
C GLU A 142 9.77 -6.48 -3.17
N ALA A 143 9.05 -6.10 -4.24
CA ALA A 143 7.76 -6.70 -4.56
C ALA A 143 7.88 -8.23 -4.77
N ILE A 144 8.91 -8.69 -5.49
CA ILE A 144 9.21 -10.13 -5.66
C ILE A 144 9.58 -10.77 -4.31
N GLY A 145 10.41 -10.11 -3.50
CA GLY A 145 10.76 -10.57 -2.15
C GLY A 145 9.55 -10.76 -1.24
N LYS A 146 8.52 -9.92 -1.39
CA LYS A 146 7.24 -10.02 -0.67
C LYS A 146 6.36 -11.17 -1.17
N VAL A 147 6.38 -11.49 -2.46
CA VAL A 147 5.73 -12.71 -2.99
C VAL A 147 6.36 -13.96 -2.35
N LEU A 148 7.70 -13.97 -2.30
CA LEU A 148 8.51 -15.06 -1.75
C LEU A 148 8.47 -15.20 -0.23
N GLY A 149 8.18 -14.12 0.49
CA GLY A 149 8.29 -14.06 1.95
C GLY A 149 9.74 -13.97 2.47
N THR A 150 10.71 -13.72 1.59
CA THR A 150 12.15 -13.69 1.92
C THR A 150 12.70 -12.26 2.08
N GLY A 151 11.92 -11.23 1.72
CA GLY A 151 12.43 -9.86 1.63
C GLY A 151 13.62 -9.75 0.67
N LEU A 152 14.57 -8.84 0.94
CA LEU A 152 15.82 -8.71 0.16
C LEU A 152 16.95 -9.66 0.60
N SER A 153 16.73 -10.46 1.64
CA SER A 153 17.67 -11.49 2.10
C SER A 153 17.83 -12.60 1.06
N ASP A 154 18.85 -13.45 1.27
CA ASP A 154 19.12 -14.65 0.47
C ASP A 154 19.19 -14.38 -1.04
N GLY A 155 20.07 -13.44 -1.41
CA GLY A 155 20.30 -13.05 -2.80
C GLY A 155 19.21 -12.15 -3.39
N GLY A 156 18.35 -11.55 -2.58
CA GLY A 156 17.25 -10.72 -3.07
C GLY A 156 17.65 -9.52 -3.90
N LEU A 157 18.77 -8.90 -3.55
CA LEU A 157 19.36 -7.82 -4.33
C LEU A 157 19.85 -8.26 -5.72
N LEU A 158 20.12 -9.56 -5.91
CA LEU A 158 20.57 -10.15 -7.18
C LEU A 158 19.43 -10.71 -8.04
N ARG A 159 18.18 -10.69 -7.56
CA ARG A 159 17.03 -11.22 -8.33
C ARG A 159 16.84 -10.46 -9.64
N PRO A 160 16.57 -11.14 -10.77
CA PRO A 160 16.37 -10.48 -12.03
C PRO A 160 15.10 -9.62 -12.01
N VAL A 161 15.12 -8.52 -12.76
CA VAL A 161 13.99 -7.58 -12.90
C VAL A 161 13.80 -7.19 -14.36
N ARG A 162 12.68 -6.51 -14.66
CA ARG A 162 12.48 -5.92 -15.98
C ARG A 162 13.23 -4.59 -16.06
N LEU A 163 14.14 -4.50 -17.03
CA LEU A 163 14.91 -3.31 -17.33
C LEU A 163 14.15 -2.45 -18.35
N GLY A 164 14.04 -1.15 -18.06
CA GLY A 164 13.37 -0.20 -18.96
C GLY A 164 11.91 -0.51 -19.28
N ALA A 165 11.25 -1.34 -18.47
CA ALA A 165 9.85 -1.69 -18.72
C ALA A 165 8.97 -0.44 -18.72
N PRO A 166 8.05 -0.30 -19.70
CA PRO A 166 7.07 0.76 -19.67
C PRO A 166 6.13 0.58 -18.48
N ALA A 167 5.47 1.67 -18.11
CA ALA A 167 4.38 1.57 -17.15
C ALA A 167 3.27 0.68 -17.73
N GLY A 168 2.67 -0.16 -16.89
CA GLY A 168 1.66 -1.11 -17.35
C GLY A 168 0.93 -1.79 -16.21
N THR A 169 -0.30 -2.21 -16.49
CA THR A 169 -1.23 -2.83 -15.54
C THR A 169 -1.41 -4.33 -15.79
N VAL A 170 -0.53 -4.97 -16.56
CA VAL A 170 -0.60 -6.42 -16.82
C VAL A 170 0.62 -7.10 -16.25
N LEU A 171 0.40 -8.06 -15.37
CA LEU A 171 1.46 -8.88 -14.77
C LEU A 171 2.07 -9.79 -15.85
N GLY A 172 3.31 -9.50 -16.22
CA GLY A 172 4.05 -10.28 -17.22
C GLY A 172 5.32 -10.90 -16.65
N PRO A 173 5.92 -11.88 -17.34
CA PRO A 173 7.04 -12.66 -16.82
C PRO A 173 8.27 -11.79 -16.52
N VAL A 174 8.96 -12.12 -15.42
CA VAL A 174 10.27 -11.58 -15.10
C VAL A 174 11.33 -12.33 -15.93
N PRO A 175 12.18 -11.64 -16.72
CA PRO A 175 13.23 -12.31 -17.49
C PRO A 175 14.13 -13.17 -16.61
N GLY A 176 14.33 -14.44 -16.97
CA GLY A 176 15.15 -15.37 -16.18
C GLY A 176 14.49 -15.90 -14.90
N SER A 177 13.21 -15.57 -14.66
CA SER A 177 12.44 -16.18 -13.56
C SER A 177 11.02 -16.54 -14.02
N PRO A 178 10.77 -17.80 -14.41
CA PRO A 178 9.46 -18.21 -14.96
C PRO A 178 8.34 -18.25 -13.91
N ARG A 179 8.68 -18.04 -12.63
CA ARG A 179 7.75 -18.16 -11.50
C ARG A 179 7.18 -16.82 -11.02
N PHE A 180 7.70 -15.70 -11.51
CA PHE A 180 7.25 -14.39 -11.07
C PHE A 180 6.80 -13.53 -12.23
N TYR A 181 5.73 -12.81 -11.96
CA TYR A 181 5.15 -11.86 -12.88
C TYR A 181 5.17 -10.49 -12.23
N ILE A 182 5.53 -9.47 -13.00
CA ILE A 182 5.71 -8.11 -12.51
C ILE A 182 5.02 -7.12 -13.44
N ALA A 183 4.45 -6.08 -12.84
CA ALA A 183 3.90 -4.92 -13.51
C ALA A 183 4.33 -3.66 -12.76
N LEU A 184 4.53 -2.58 -13.52
CA LEU A 184 4.88 -1.27 -13.00
C LEU A 184 3.72 -0.32 -13.33
N PRO A 185 2.59 -0.39 -12.61
CA PRO A 185 1.47 0.49 -12.89
C PRO A 185 1.84 1.96 -12.62
N PRO A 186 1.12 2.93 -13.21
CA PRO A 186 1.24 4.33 -12.83
C PRO A 186 1.05 4.49 -11.32
N ALA A 187 1.91 5.29 -10.71
CA ALA A 187 1.82 5.70 -9.31
C ALA A 187 1.49 7.20 -9.23
N PRO A 188 1.00 7.70 -8.08
CA PRO A 188 0.93 9.14 -7.83
C PRO A 188 2.27 9.83 -8.10
N GLU A 189 2.21 11.10 -8.47
CA GLU A 189 3.40 11.89 -8.79
C GLU A 189 4.45 11.84 -7.66
N GLY A 190 5.71 11.65 -8.05
CA GLY A 190 6.82 11.52 -7.10
C GLY A 190 6.96 10.13 -6.46
N PHE A 191 6.21 9.13 -6.91
CA PHE A 191 6.33 7.75 -6.43
C PHE A 191 6.58 6.75 -7.56
N VAL A 192 7.14 5.61 -7.18
CA VAL A 192 7.33 4.42 -8.03
C VAL A 192 6.59 3.27 -7.37
N LEU A 193 5.87 2.48 -8.16
CA LEU A 193 5.07 1.35 -7.70
C LEU A 193 5.43 0.12 -8.52
N ALA A 194 5.64 -1.01 -7.85
CA ALA A 194 5.75 -2.31 -8.49
C ALA A 194 4.82 -3.30 -7.81
N VAL A 195 4.22 -4.16 -8.63
CA VAL A 195 3.33 -5.23 -8.16
C VAL A 195 3.82 -6.53 -8.76
N ALA A 196 4.06 -7.50 -7.90
CA ALA A 196 4.50 -8.84 -8.24
C ALA A 196 3.40 -9.85 -7.91
N GLY A 197 3.36 -10.93 -8.68
CA GLY A 197 2.54 -12.10 -8.41
C GLY A 197 3.30 -13.40 -8.68
N GLY A 198 2.85 -14.48 -8.05
CA GLY A 198 3.28 -15.84 -8.36
C GLY A 198 2.78 -16.34 -9.73
N PRO A 199 3.03 -17.62 -10.05
CA PRO A 199 2.63 -18.22 -11.33
C PRO A 199 1.13 -18.11 -11.63
N GLU A 200 0.29 -18.16 -10.61
CA GLU A 200 -1.16 -18.11 -10.72
C GLU A 200 -1.69 -16.72 -11.09
N ALA A 201 -0.85 -15.69 -10.93
CA ALA A 201 -1.15 -14.31 -11.29
C ALA A 201 -0.71 -13.95 -12.72
N ALA A 202 -0.22 -14.93 -13.49
CA ALA A 202 0.20 -14.74 -14.88
C ALA A 202 -0.94 -14.14 -15.72
N GLY A 203 -0.67 -12.99 -16.36
CA GLY A 203 -1.65 -12.31 -17.21
C GLY A 203 -2.78 -11.62 -16.46
N CYS A 204 -2.80 -11.67 -15.13
CA CYS A 204 -3.79 -10.92 -14.35
C CYS A 204 -3.64 -9.42 -14.59
N ARG A 205 -4.78 -8.73 -14.63
CA ARG A 205 -4.82 -7.27 -14.74
C ARG A 205 -4.79 -6.66 -13.35
N LEU A 206 -3.99 -5.61 -13.20
CA LEU A 206 -3.99 -4.77 -12.03
C LEU A 206 -5.13 -3.78 -12.12
N GLU A 207 -5.90 -3.70 -11.04
CA GLU A 207 -6.85 -2.64 -10.82
C GLU A 207 -6.29 -1.75 -9.71
N VAL A 208 -5.87 -0.54 -10.08
CA VAL A 208 -5.22 0.39 -9.15
C VAL A 208 -6.19 1.49 -8.79
N LEU A 209 -6.52 1.59 -7.50
CA LEU A 209 -7.42 2.59 -6.96
C LEU A 209 -6.68 3.46 -5.95
N THR A 210 -6.79 4.78 -6.12
CA THR A 210 -6.27 5.74 -5.15
C THR A 210 -7.42 6.26 -4.31
N LEU A 211 -7.31 6.07 -3.00
CA LEU A 211 -8.27 6.55 -2.03
C LEU A 211 -8.11 8.06 -1.88
N PRO A 212 -9.23 8.79 -1.70
CA PRO A 212 -9.16 10.20 -1.39
C PRO A 212 -8.37 10.42 -0.09
N PRO A 213 -7.69 11.57 0.07
CA PRO A 213 -7.09 11.91 1.35
C PRO A 213 -8.17 11.88 2.45
N PRO A 214 -7.83 11.51 3.69
CA PRO A 214 -8.78 11.56 4.79
C PRO A 214 -9.35 12.97 4.88
N ALA A 215 -10.67 13.08 5.07
CA ALA A 215 -11.31 14.38 5.25
C ALA A 215 -10.61 15.12 6.40
N ALA A 216 -10.32 16.41 6.20
CA ALA A 216 -9.79 17.22 7.29
C ALA A 216 -10.77 17.12 8.47
N PRO A 217 -10.28 16.92 9.72
CA PRO A 217 -11.17 16.93 10.86
C PRO A 217 -11.96 18.24 10.86
N PRO A 218 -13.27 18.23 11.19
CA PRO A 218 -14.04 19.46 11.27
C PRO A 218 -13.29 20.43 12.18
N GLY A 219 -12.97 21.60 11.63
CA GLY A 219 -12.28 22.65 12.37
C GLY A 219 -13.03 22.90 13.66
N HIS A 220 -12.31 22.90 14.79
CA HIS A 220 -12.86 23.33 16.07
C HIS A 220 -13.09 24.84 15.98
N GLY A 221 -14.21 25.22 15.38
CA GLY A 221 -14.49 26.57 14.92
C GLY A 221 -15.99 26.82 14.77
N ALA A 222 -16.76 26.42 15.78
CA ALA A 222 -18.06 26.98 16.05
C ALA A 222 -18.22 27.02 17.57
N ALA A 223 -17.81 28.14 18.17
CA ALA A 223 -18.20 28.45 19.53
C ALA A 223 -19.72 28.47 19.59
N CYS A 224 -20.29 27.59 20.41
CA CYS A 224 -21.70 27.60 20.76
C CYS A 224 -22.03 28.98 21.36
N PRO A 225 -23.03 29.74 20.86
CA PRO A 225 -23.41 30.98 21.51
C PRO A 225 -23.95 30.66 22.91
N SER A 226 -23.22 31.08 23.93
CA SER A 226 -23.62 30.96 25.33
C SER A 226 -24.96 31.69 25.52
N ARG A 227 -26.01 30.94 25.85
CA ARG A 227 -27.26 31.51 26.35
C ARG A 227 -26.98 32.13 27.72
N SER A 228 -27.14 33.44 27.81
CA SER A 228 -27.21 34.18 29.07
C SER A 228 -28.42 33.66 29.86
N ALA A 229 -28.17 33.02 31.01
CA ALA A 229 -29.21 32.67 31.96
C ALA A 229 -29.39 33.84 32.94
N GLU A 230 -30.59 34.40 32.94
CA GLU A 230 -31.09 35.35 33.94
C GLU A 230 -31.01 34.73 35.35
N SER A 231 -30.37 35.44 36.29
CA SER A 231 -30.40 35.09 37.71
C SER A 231 -31.61 35.75 38.38
N GLY A 232 -32.73 35.02 38.46
CA GLY A 232 -33.82 35.33 39.39
C GLY A 232 -33.47 34.84 40.79
N ALA A 233 -33.19 35.77 41.70
CA ALA A 233 -32.99 35.48 43.11
C ALA A 233 -34.35 35.35 43.82
N ALA A 234 -34.64 34.17 44.38
CA ALA A 234 -35.66 33.99 45.40
C ALA A 234 -35.13 33.01 46.45
N ARG A 235 -34.77 33.52 47.63
CA ARG A 235 -34.55 32.73 48.85
C ARG A 235 -35.68 33.04 49.82
N THR A 236 -36.50 32.04 50.08
CA THR A 236 -37.49 32.00 51.15
C THR A 236 -36.79 31.72 52.48
N SER A 237 -36.85 32.67 53.41
CA SER A 237 -36.56 32.46 54.83
C SER A 237 -37.78 31.85 55.53
N GLY A 238 -37.56 30.79 56.30
CA GLY A 238 -38.56 30.14 57.12
C GLY A 238 -39.02 31.02 58.30
N SER A 239 -40.30 30.85 58.66
CA SER A 239 -40.90 31.38 59.89
C SER A 239 -41.01 30.27 60.92
N GLU A 240 -40.69 30.64 62.15
CA GLU A 240 -40.90 29.93 63.41
C GLU A 240 -42.38 29.60 63.69
N ALA A 241 -42.52 28.74 64.71
CA ALA A 241 -43.69 28.33 65.50
C ALA A 241 -44.45 27.08 65.03
#